data_AF-A0A9Q9K4X6-F1
#
_entry.id   AF-A0A9Q9K4X6-F1
#
_cell.length_a   1.000
_cell.length_b   1.000
_cell.length_c   1.000
_cell.angle_alpha   90.00
_cell.angle_beta   90.00
_cell.angle_gamma   90.00
#
_symmetry.space_group_name_H-M   'P 1'
#
loop_
_entity.id
_entity.type
_entity.pdbx_description
1 polymer ?
#
loop_
_entity_poly.entity_id
_entity_poly.type
_entity_poly.pdbx_seq_one_letter_code
_entity_poly.pdbx_strand_id
1 'polypeptide(L)'
;MNEYKSGFVTIIGRPNVGKSTFVNRVIGNKIAIMSDKAQTTRNKIQGVMTQNDAQIIFLDTPGIHKPKHKLGDYMMKVAKNTLSEIDAVMFMVNANEEIGRGDQYIMEMLKTVKTPVFLVLNKIDLVHPDELMPKIEKYQSYMSFSEIIPISALEGHNVDHFINVLKSYLPEGPQYYPDGQISDHPEQFVVSELIREKILQTTSEEIPHSIGVNVERMIQESEDRVHVEAVIYVERDSQKGIVIGKGGKKLKEIGKRARLDIEYLLGSKVYLDLWVKVQKDWRNKSQFIKQMGYVEDE
;
A
#
# COMPACT_ATOMS: atom_id res chain seq x y z
N MET A 1 28.76 10.95 19.80
CA MET A 1 28.28 11.14 18.42
C MET A 1 26.92 10.48 18.39
N ASN A 2 25.84 11.18 18.05
CA ASN A 2 24.56 10.48 17.89
C ASN A 2 24.69 9.61 16.64
N GLU A 3 24.72 8.30 16.83
CA GLU A 3 24.82 7.33 15.76
C GLU A 3 23.54 7.40 14.92
N TYR A 4 23.69 7.63 13.61
CA TYR A 4 22.57 7.67 12.69
C TYR A 4 22.00 6.26 12.50
N LYS A 5 20.70 6.09 12.73
CA LYS A 5 20.03 4.78 12.58
C LYS A 5 19.37 4.66 11.21
N SER A 6 19.46 3.50 10.58
CA SER A 6 18.81 3.32 9.28
C SER A 6 18.40 1.88 9.08
N GLY A 7 17.22 1.64 8.51
CA GLY A 7 16.81 0.28 8.19
C GLY A 7 15.50 0.15 7.44
N PHE A 8 15.25 -1.07 6.98
CA PHE A 8 14.10 -1.49 6.21
C PHE A 8 13.06 -2.15 7.12
N VAL A 9 11.82 -1.66 7.06
CA VAL A 9 10.73 -2.12 7.91
C VAL A 9 9.57 -2.56 7.05
N THR A 10 9.28 -3.86 7.01
CA THR A 10 8.11 -4.34 6.28
C THR A 10 6.83 -4.15 7.06
N ILE A 11 5.76 -3.77 6.38
CA ILE A 11 4.43 -3.72 6.94
C ILE A 11 3.64 -4.89 6.40
N ILE A 12 3.24 -5.78 7.30
CA ILE A 12 2.53 -7.01 6.98
C ILE A 12 1.21 -7.07 7.72
N GLY A 13 0.19 -7.65 7.10
CA GLY A 13 -1.13 -7.76 7.67
C GLY A 13 -2.17 -8.10 6.62
N ARG A 14 -3.36 -8.50 7.07
CA ARG A 14 -4.50 -8.74 6.17
C ARG A 14 -4.84 -7.51 5.32
N PRO A 15 -5.58 -7.65 4.20
CA PRO A 15 -6.17 -6.51 3.51
C PRO A 15 -6.96 -5.62 4.47
N ASN A 16 -6.97 -4.30 4.22
CA ASN A 16 -7.77 -3.28 4.93
C ASN A 16 -7.45 -3.03 6.42
N VAL A 17 -6.35 -3.57 6.96
CA VAL A 17 -5.89 -3.27 8.33
C VAL A 17 -5.32 -1.85 8.49
N GLY A 18 -5.05 -1.14 7.39
CA GLY A 18 -4.60 0.27 7.38
C GLY A 18 -3.10 0.49 7.11
N LYS A 19 -2.42 -0.47 6.46
CA LYS A 19 -0.98 -0.40 6.12
C LYS A 19 -0.62 0.86 5.33
N SER A 20 -1.26 1.06 4.18
CA SER A 20 -1.03 2.24 3.33
C SER A 20 -1.45 3.56 3.99
N THR A 21 -2.45 3.54 4.89
CA THR A 21 -2.84 4.70 5.69
C THR A 21 -1.72 5.12 6.64
N PHE A 22 -1.10 4.14 7.31
CA PHE A 22 0.07 4.38 8.16
C PHE A 22 1.22 4.96 7.35
N VAL A 23 1.56 4.35 6.20
CA VAL A 23 2.65 4.84 5.33
C VAL A 23 2.41 6.27 4.89
N ASN A 24 1.24 6.60 4.36
CA ASN A 24 0.94 7.97 3.96
C ASN A 24 1.05 8.97 5.12
N ARG A 25 0.66 8.56 6.35
CA ARG A 25 0.79 9.42 7.52
C ARG A 25 2.26 9.67 7.87
N VAL A 26 3.08 8.63 7.99
CA VAL A 26 4.48 8.80 8.43
C VAL A 26 5.33 9.54 7.39
N ILE A 27 4.98 9.41 6.11
CA ILE A 27 5.65 10.12 5.01
C ILE A 27 5.11 11.55 4.83
N GLY A 28 3.91 11.84 5.34
CA GLY A 28 3.23 13.14 5.18
C GLY A 28 2.75 13.43 3.76
N ASN A 29 2.85 12.45 2.84
CA ASN A 29 2.43 12.55 1.46
C ASN A 29 1.68 11.28 1.05
N LYS A 30 0.79 11.42 0.06
CA LYS A 30 0.01 10.29 -0.47
C LYS A 30 0.82 9.53 -1.52
N ILE A 31 1.64 8.59 -1.06
CA ILE A 31 2.47 7.72 -1.92
C ILE A 31 1.86 6.35 -2.17
N ALA A 32 0.90 5.92 -1.33
CA ALA A 32 0.18 4.66 -1.47
C ALA A 32 -1.33 4.90 -1.52
N ILE A 33 -2.05 4.10 -2.32
CA ILE A 33 -3.50 4.28 -2.45
C ILE A 33 -4.29 3.62 -1.32
N MET A 34 -5.47 4.17 -1.04
CA MET A 34 -6.33 3.71 0.05
C MET A 34 -7.75 3.43 -0.44
N SER A 35 -8.29 2.27 -0.08
CA SER A 35 -9.69 1.90 -0.35
C SER A 35 -10.17 0.83 0.63
N ASP A 36 -11.49 0.73 0.78
CA ASP A 36 -12.16 -0.32 1.56
C ASP A 36 -12.16 -1.68 0.84
N LYS A 37 -11.74 -1.73 -0.43
CA LYS A 37 -11.70 -2.96 -1.22
C LYS A 37 -10.49 -3.80 -0.86
N ALA A 38 -10.70 -5.10 -0.70
CA ALA A 38 -9.59 -6.04 -0.57
C ALA A 38 -8.68 -5.99 -1.82
N GLN A 39 -7.40 -6.30 -1.64
CA GLN A 39 -6.37 -6.22 -2.70
C GLN A 39 -6.16 -4.80 -3.24
N THR A 40 -6.33 -3.78 -2.38
CA THR A 40 -6.00 -2.38 -2.72
C THR A 40 -4.52 -2.24 -3.04
N THR A 41 -3.59 -2.65 -2.18
CA THR A 41 -2.13 -2.64 -2.47
C THR A 41 -1.73 -3.91 -3.22
N ARG A 42 -1.08 -3.76 -4.39
CA ARG A 42 -0.67 -4.90 -5.26
C ARG A 42 0.83 -4.99 -5.52
N ASN A 43 1.55 -3.87 -5.41
CA ASN A 43 3.01 -3.80 -5.50
C ASN A 43 3.61 -3.53 -4.12
N LYS A 44 4.91 -3.82 -3.97
CA LYS A 44 5.71 -3.29 -2.86
C LYS A 44 5.91 -1.79 -3.09
N ILE A 45 5.52 -0.96 -2.14
CA ILE A 45 5.76 0.49 -2.18
C ILE A 45 6.77 0.82 -1.09
N GLN A 46 7.85 1.51 -1.44
CA GLN A 46 8.77 2.04 -0.44
C GLN A 46 8.35 3.45 -0.05
N GLY A 47 8.15 3.65 1.25
CA GLY A 47 7.99 4.96 1.87
C GLY A 47 9.23 5.31 2.67
N VAL A 48 9.91 6.37 2.28
CA VAL A 48 11.16 6.80 2.93
C VAL A 48 10.87 7.92 3.93
N MET A 49 11.03 7.62 5.22
CA MET A 49 10.91 8.61 6.30
C MET A 49 12.31 8.99 6.78
N THR A 50 12.71 10.23 6.52
CA THR A 50 14.03 10.77 6.93
C THR A 50 13.86 11.76 8.08
N GLN A 51 14.61 11.54 9.16
CA GLN A 51 14.78 12.44 10.30
C GLN A 51 16.28 12.73 10.49
N ASN A 52 16.60 13.75 11.29
CA ASN A 52 18.00 14.14 11.54
C ASN A 52 18.85 13.02 12.17
N ASP A 53 18.21 12.12 12.91
CA ASP A 53 18.85 11.01 13.66
C ASP A 53 18.61 9.63 13.02
N ALA A 54 17.72 9.51 12.02
CA ALA A 54 17.42 8.22 11.42
C ALA A 54 16.77 8.28 10.03
N GLN A 55 16.90 7.20 9.24
CA GLN A 55 16.09 6.95 8.05
C GLN A 55 15.40 5.58 8.11
N ILE A 56 14.07 5.58 8.03
CA ILE A 56 13.26 4.36 8.03
C ILE A 56 12.63 4.17 6.66
N ILE A 57 12.89 3.03 6.04
CA ILE A 57 12.32 2.65 4.75
C ILE A 57 11.18 1.67 5.00
N PHE A 58 9.95 2.16 4.95
CA PHE A 58 8.75 1.34 5.08
C PHE A 58 8.44 0.62 3.78
N LEU A 59 8.36 -0.71 3.83
CA LEU A 59 7.96 -1.55 2.71
C LEU A 59 6.48 -1.90 2.88
N ASP A 60 5.58 -1.14 2.23
CA ASP A 60 4.15 -1.48 2.18
C ASP A 60 3.95 -2.66 1.23
N THR A 61 3.53 -3.78 1.77
CA THR A 61 3.35 -5.01 0.99
C THR A 61 1.88 -5.32 0.72
N PRO A 62 1.58 -6.04 -0.38
CA PRO A 62 0.24 -6.57 -0.62
C PRO A 62 -0.29 -7.35 0.59
N GLY A 63 -1.58 -7.17 0.89
CA GLY A 63 -2.20 -7.89 2.00
C GLY A 63 -2.18 -9.41 1.80
N ILE A 64 -1.76 -10.16 2.81
CA ILE A 64 -1.64 -11.62 2.72
C ILE A 64 -3.02 -12.28 2.68
N HIS A 65 -3.23 -13.13 1.69
CA HIS A 65 -4.45 -13.90 1.48
C HIS A 65 -4.15 -15.14 0.62
N LYS A 66 -5.07 -16.12 0.60
CA LYS A 66 -4.94 -17.30 -0.26
C LYS A 66 -5.12 -16.90 -1.74
N PRO A 67 -4.13 -17.12 -2.61
CA PRO A 67 -4.24 -16.78 -4.03
C PRO A 67 -5.35 -17.55 -4.76
N LYS A 68 -5.95 -16.91 -5.77
CA LYS A 68 -6.96 -17.52 -6.67
C LYS A 68 -6.57 -17.43 -8.17
N HIS A 69 -5.51 -16.68 -8.48
CA HIS A 69 -5.06 -16.37 -9.83
C HIS A 69 -3.59 -15.90 -9.76
N LYS A 70 -2.90 -15.84 -10.90
CA LYS A 70 -1.45 -15.55 -10.94
C LYS A 70 -1.07 -14.19 -10.35
N LEU A 71 -1.89 -13.16 -10.51
CA LEU A 71 -1.66 -11.88 -9.82
C LEU A 71 -1.68 -12.02 -8.28
N GLY A 72 -2.52 -12.91 -7.74
CA GLY A 72 -2.53 -13.19 -6.30
C GLY A 72 -1.30 -13.99 -5.86
N ASP A 73 -0.81 -14.90 -6.70
CA ASP A 73 0.44 -15.63 -6.44
C ASP A 73 1.63 -14.67 -6.39
N TYR A 74 1.69 -13.74 -7.35
CA TYR A 74 2.66 -12.64 -7.36
C TYR A 74 2.61 -11.83 -6.06
N MET A 75 1.42 -11.34 -5.67
CA MET A 75 1.26 -10.56 -4.43
C MET A 75 1.74 -11.32 -3.18
N MET A 76 1.48 -12.63 -3.13
CA MET A 76 1.89 -13.49 -2.02
C MET A 76 3.40 -13.69 -1.99
N LYS A 77 4.04 -13.86 -3.15
CA LYS A 77 5.51 -13.93 -3.27
C LYS A 77 6.17 -12.62 -2.85
N VAL A 78 5.68 -11.47 -3.32
CA VAL A 78 6.19 -10.14 -2.95
C VAL A 78 6.18 -9.99 -1.42
N ALA A 79 5.06 -10.31 -0.77
CA ALA A 79 4.95 -10.23 0.69
C ALA A 79 5.95 -11.16 1.41
N LYS A 80 6.21 -12.37 0.89
CA LYS A 80 7.16 -13.32 1.47
C LYS A 80 8.62 -12.94 1.26
N ASN A 81 9.00 -12.55 0.05
CA ASN A 81 10.37 -12.17 -0.28
C ASN A 81 10.79 -10.92 0.51
N THR A 82 9.85 -10.03 0.81
CA THR A 82 10.13 -8.85 1.64
C THR A 82 10.53 -9.22 3.08
N LEU A 83 10.24 -10.43 3.57
CA LEU A 83 10.59 -10.83 4.94
C LEU A 83 12.04 -11.29 5.12
N SER A 84 12.79 -11.55 4.04
CA SER A 84 14.18 -12.03 4.15
C SER A 84 15.22 -10.92 4.26
N GLU A 85 14.89 -9.67 3.95
CA GLU A 85 15.86 -8.56 3.75
C GLU A 85 15.51 -7.32 4.58
N ILE A 86 15.00 -7.51 5.80
CA ILE A 86 14.47 -6.43 6.63
C ILE A 86 15.09 -6.40 8.01
N ASP A 87 15.10 -5.23 8.64
CA ASP A 87 15.60 -5.02 9.99
C ASP A 87 14.48 -5.21 11.04
N ALA A 88 13.22 -4.95 10.65
CA ALA A 88 12.05 -5.16 11.52
C ALA A 88 10.76 -5.48 10.74
N VAL A 89 9.85 -6.20 11.40
CA VAL A 89 8.50 -6.49 10.90
C VAL A 89 7.47 -5.72 11.71
N MET A 90 6.66 -4.93 11.03
CA MET A 90 5.43 -4.35 11.57
C MET A 90 4.24 -5.23 11.21
N PHE A 91 3.81 -6.11 12.13
CA PHE A 91 2.60 -6.89 11.97
C PHE A 91 1.38 -6.07 12.39
N MET A 92 0.69 -5.50 11.40
CA MET A 92 -0.47 -4.65 11.60
C MET A 92 -1.78 -5.44 11.56
N VAL A 93 -2.61 -5.23 12.58
CA VAL A 93 -3.95 -5.83 12.71
C VAL A 93 -5.01 -4.75 12.92
N ASN A 94 -6.27 -5.07 12.61
CA ASN A 94 -7.39 -4.18 12.91
C ASN A 94 -7.88 -4.43 14.35
N ALA A 95 -7.73 -3.43 15.23
CA ALA A 95 -8.15 -3.52 16.62
C ALA A 95 -9.67 -3.75 16.77
N ASN A 96 -10.48 -3.32 15.79
CA ASN A 96 -11.94 -3.50 15.80
C ASN A 96 -12.39 -4.87 15.26
N GLU A 97 -11.46 -5.74 14.84
CA GLU A 97 -11.78 -7.09 14.38
C GLU A 97 -11.33 -8.15 15.38
N GLU A 98 -11.95 -9.32 15.32
CA GLU A 98 -11.46 -10.53 15.99
C GLU A 98 -10.32 -11.17 15.20
N ILE A 99 -9.46 -11.91 15.91
CA ILE A 99 -8.37 -12.68 15.29
C ILE A 99 -8.98 -13.70 14.32
N GLY A 100 -8.73 -13.50 13.04
CA GLY A 100 -9.20 -14.40 11.98
C GLY A 100 -8.15 -15.41 11.56
N ARG A 101 -8.55 -16.34 10.68
CA ARG A 101 -7.63 -17.32 10.07
C ARG A 101 -6.49 -16.66 9.29
N GLY A 102 -6.73 -15.49 8.71
CA GLY A 102 -5.68 -14.74 8.00
C GLY A 102 -4.60 -14.22 8.95
N ASP A 103 -4.99 -13.74 10.13
CA ASP A 103 -4.06 -13.27 11.16
C ASP A 103 -3.24 -14.43 11.70
N GLN A 104 -3.89 -15.57 11.98
CA GLN A 104 -3.23 -16.81 12.39
C GLN A 104 -2.21 -17.28 11.34
N TYR A 105 -2.59 -17.29 10.06
CA TYR A 105 -1.67 -17.65 8.98
C TYR A 105 -0.43 -16.76 8.91
N ILE A 106 -0.61 -15.44 9.12
CA ILE A 106 0.52 -14.50 9.15
C ILE A 106 1.39 -14.78 10.37
N MET A 107 0.81 -14.96 11.57
CA MET A 107 1.57 -15.29 12.77
C MET A 107 2.38 -16.59 12.62
N GLU A 108 1.81 -17.64 12.03
CA GLU A 108 2.56 -18.88 11.75
C GLU A 108 3.75 -18.66 10.81
N MET A 109 3.62 -17.77 9.83
CA MET A 109 4.72 -17.39 8.95
C MET A 109 5.77 -16.54 9.69
N LEU A 110 5.36 -15.66 10.60
CA LEU A 110 6.27 -14.79 11.36
C LEU A 110 7.06 -15.55 12.44
N LYS A 111 6.58 -16.70 12.91
CA LYS A 111 7.32 -17.57 13.85
C LYS A 111 8.66 -18.05 13.32
N THR A 112 8.86 -18.10 12.01
CA THR A 112 10.12 -18.53 11.38
C THR A 112 11.08 -17.38 11.09
N VAL A 113 10.63 -16.14 11.26
CA VAL A 113 11.41 -14.93 11.01
C VAL A 113 12.29 -14.63 12.22
N LYS A 114 13.55 -14.27 11.98
CA LYS A 114 14.53 -13.96 13.05
C LYS A 114 14.55 -12.48 13.45
N THR A 115 13.99 -11.62 12.62
CA THR A 115 13.97 -10.17 12.83
C THR A 115 12.90 -9.79 13.87
N PRO A 116 13.09 -8.72 14.65
CA PRO A 116 12.09 -8.20 15.58
C PRO A 116 10.71 -8.04 14.94
N VAL A 117 9.66 -8.52 15.62
CA VAL A 117 8.28 -8.41 15.17
C VAL A 117 7.49 -7.55 16.13
N PHE A 118 6.96 -6.44 15.63
CA PHE A 118 6.12 -5.48 16.34
C PHE A 118 4.66 -5.80 16.04
N LEU A 119 3.85 -6.05 17.07
CA LEU A 119 2.40 -6.10 16.90
C LEU A 119 1.85 -4.69 16.95
N VAL A 120 1.21 -4.25 15.86
CA VAL A 120 0.60 -2.93 15.78
C VAL A 120 -0.92 -3.07 15.65
N LEU A 121 -1.63 -2.76 16.73
CA LEU A 121 -3.10 -2.78 16.74
C LEU A 121 -3.59 -1.43 16.22
N ASN A 122 -3.97 -1.38 14.95
CA ASN A 122 -4.42 -0.17 14.29
C ASN A 122 -5.93 0.06 14.45
N LYS A 123 -6.39 1.29 14.22
CA LYS A 123 -7.80 1.73 14.32
C LYS A 123 -8.36 1.72 15.74
N ILE A 124 -7.52 2.06 16.72
CA ILE A 124 -7.97 2.17 18.13
C ILE A 124 -9.04 3.25 18.33
N ASP A 125 -9.17 4.19 17.40
CA ASP A 125 -10.25 5.19 17.35
C ASP A 125 -11.65 4.57 17.22
N LEU A 126 -11.74 3.30 16.80
CA LEU A 126 -13.01 2.56 16.66
C LEU A 126 -13.31 1.61 17.82
N VAL A 127 -12.46 1.57 18.86
CA VAL A 127 -12.47 0.54 19.90
C VAL A 127 -12.51 1.19 21.28
N HIS A 128 -13.29 0.62 22.20
CA HIS A 128 -13.27 1.09 23.59
C HIS A 128 -11.94 0.70 24.27
N PRO A 129 -11.29 1.56 25.08
CA PRO A 129 -10.00 1.27 25.69
C PRO A 129 -9.94 -0.06 26.46
N ASP A 130 -11.03 -0.42 27.15
CA ASP A 130 -11.13 -1.67 27.93
C ASP A 130 -11.07 -2.94 27.08
N GLU A 131 -11.34 -2.85 25.77
CA GLU A 131 -11.28 -3.99 24.85
C GLU A 131 -9.85 -4.28 24.33
N LEU A 132 -8.90 -3.36 24.54
CA LEU A 132 -7.54 -3.51 24.00
C LEU A 132 -6.73 -4.58 24.72
N MET A 133 -6.73 -4.58 26.06
CA MET A 133 -5.92 -5.53 26.85
C MET A 133 -6.28 -7.00 26.57
N PRO A 134 -7.57 -7.40 26.58
CA PRO A 134 -7.96 -8.77 26.22
C PRO A 134 -7.50 -9.18 24.81
N LYS A 135 -7.51 -8.23 23.85
CA LYS A 135 -7.03 -8.50 22.48
C LYS A 135 -5.52 -8.69 22.45
N ILE A 136 -4.76 -7.87 23.17
CA ILE A 136 -3.31 -7.99 23.29
C ILE A 136 -2.94 -9.37 23.86
N GLU A 137 -3.55 -9.77 24.97
CA GLU A 137 -3.34 -11.08 25.60
C GLU A 137 -3.62 -12.23 24.63
N LYS A 138 -4.71 -12.11 23.85
CA LYS A 138 -5.07 -13.10 22.83
C LYS A 138 -3.99 -13.23 21.76
N TYR A 139 -3.45 -12.13 21.24
CA TYR A 139 -2.34 -12.19 20.27
C TYR A 139 -1.07 -12.76 20.90
N GLN A 140 -0.72 -12.36 22.12
CA GLN A 140 0.44 -12.89 22.85
C GLN A 140 0.37 -14.39 23.09
N SER A 141 -0.83 -14.97 23.18
CA SER A 141 -1.00 -16.43 23.28
C SER A 141 -0.59 -17.20 22.02
N TYR A 142 -0.52 -16.54 20.84
CA TYR A 142 -0.12 -17.19 19.58
C TYR A 142 1.39 -17.15 19.34
N MET A 143 2.05 -16.03 19.67
CA MET A 143 3.50 -15.85 19.56
C MET A 143 3.99 -14.67 20.40
N SER A 144 5.29 -14.64 20.68
CA SER A 144 5.94 -13.49 21.31
C SER A 144 6.18 -12.37 20.28
N PHE A 145 5.99 -11.14 20.71
CA PHE A 145 6.32 -9.94 19.95
C PHE A 145 7.42 -9.17 20.68
N SER A 146 8.25 -8.45 19.93
CA SER A 146 9.29 -7.59 20.50
C SER A 146 8.65 -6.41 21.25
N GLU A 147 7.61 -5.82 20.66
CA GLU A 147 6.82 -4.73 21.23
C GLU A 147 5.38 -4.81 20.74
N ILE A 148 4.45 -4.27 21.51
CA ILE A 148 3.01 -4.21 21.17
C ILE A 148 2.52 -2.77 21.29
N ILE A 149 2.12 -2.18 20.17
CA ILE A 149 1.76 -0.75 20.11
C ILE A 149 0.36 -0.58 19.51
N PRO A 150 -0.63 -0.14 20.31
CA PRO A 150 -1.91 0.31 19.79
C PRO A 150 -1.79 1.70 19.15
N ILE A 151 -2.26 1.87 17.91
CA ILE A 151 -2.21 3.13 17.16
C ILE A 151 -3.53 3.47 16.48
N SER A 152 -3.72 4.74 16.16
CA SER A 152 -4.62 5.14 15.08
C SER A 152 -3.79 5.71 13.93
N ALA A 153 -3.67 4.97 12.84
CA ALA A 153 -3.02 5.46 11.63
C ALA A 153 -3.82 6.58 10.95
N LEU A 154 -5.12 6.73 11.26
CA LEU A 154 -6.01 7.76 10.68
C LEU A 154 -6.05 9.04 11.52
N GLU A 155 -6.00 8.95 12.84
CA GLU A 155 -5.97 10.11 13.75
C GLU A 155 -4.55 10.49 14.21
N GLY A 156 -3.59 9.57 14.10
CA GLY A 156 -2.17 9.79 14.42
C GLY A 156 -1.81 9.42 15.84
N HIS A 157 -2.78 8.94 16.62
CA HIS A 157 -2.56 8.51 17.98
C HIS A 157 -1.47 7.43 18.04
N ASN A 158 -0.47 7.68 18.90
CA ASN A 158 0.69 6.81 19.15
C ASN A 158 1.60 6.51 17.94
N VAL A 159 1.42 7.16 16.79
CA VAL A 159 2.28 6.91 15.62
C VAL A 159 3.71 7.37 15.88
N ASP A 160 3.89 8.59 16.42
CA ASP A 160 5.24 9.09 16.75
C ASP A 160 5.92 8.27 17.84
N HIS A 161 5.14 7.78 18.81
CA HIS A 161 5.66 6.86 19.83
C HIS A 161 6.14 5.55 19.20
N PHE A 162 5.33 4.94 18.32
CA PHE A 162 5.74 3.75 17.58
C PHE A 162 7.04 3.98 16.79
N ILE A 163 7.16 5.12 16.09
CA ILE A 163 8.37 5.47 15.35
C ILE A 163 9.59 5.52 16.28
N ASN A 164 9.48 6.17 17.43
CA ASN A 164 10.59 6.27 18.39
C ASN A 164 11.00 4.90 18.96
N VAL A 165 10.03 4.05 19.27
CA VAL A 165 10.29 2.67 19.71
C VAL A 165 10.94 1.87 18.58
N LEU A 166 10.45 1.98 17.35
CA LEU A 166 11.03 1.30 16.19
C LEU A 166 12.48 1.70 15.95
N LYS A 167 12.82 3.00 16.08
CA LYS A 167 14.19 3.52 15.93
C LYS A 167 15.20 2.84 16.87
N SER A 168 14.81 2.45 18.09
CA SER A 168 15.73 1.80 19.03
C SER A 168 16.11 0.37 18.64
N TYR A 169 15.38 -0.24 17.70
CA TYR A 169 15.67 -1.58 17.17
C TYR A 169 16.44 -1.53 15.85
N LEU A 170 16.53 -0.37 15.21
CA LEU A 170 17.24 -0.24 13.94
C LEU A 170 18.76 -0.23 14.17
N PRO A 171 19.53 -0.84 13.25
CA PRO A 171 20.97 -0.77 13.30
C PRO A 171 21.47 0.65 13.01
N GLU A 172 22.70 0.93 13.39
CA GLU A 172 23.43 2.04 12.79
C GLU A 172 23.66 1.77 11.31
N GLY A 173 23.55 2.80 10.49
CA GLY A 173 23.80 2.64 9.09
C GLY A 173 23.78 3.96 8.32
N PRO A 174 24.00 3.90 7.00
CA PRO A 174 24.01 5.07 6.17
C PRO A 174 22.59 5.59 5.90
N GLN A 175 22.51 6.82 5.47
CA GLN A 175 21.32 7.30 4.77
C GLN A 175 21.27 6.62 3.38
N TYR A 176 20.29 5.74 3.16
CA TYR A 176 20.12 4.99 1.90
C TYR A 176 19.60 5.87 0.75
N TYR A 177 18.74 6.84 1.07
CA TYR A 177 18.09 7.72 0.11
C TYR A 177 18.38 9.21 0.40
N PRO A 178 18.60 10.04 -0.63
CA PRO A 178 18.78 11.49 -0.46
C PRO A 178 17.64 12.17 0.29
N ASP A 179 17.95 13.31 0.91
CA ASP A 179 16.94 14.14 1.56
C ASP A 179 15.82 14.55 0.59
N GLY A 180 14.58 14.48 1.06
CA GLY A 180 13.38 14.82 0.27
C GLY A 180 12.88 13.70 -0.64
N GLN A 181 13.63 12.61 -0.84
CA GLN A 181 13.09 11.44 -1.52
C GLN A 181 12.12 10.69 -0.60
N ILE A 182 10.88 10.52 -1.05
CA ILE A 182 9.80 9.90 -0.27
C ILE A 182 9.37 8.52 -0.77
N SER A 183 9.70 8.15 -2.02
CA SER A 183 9.39 6.85 -2.62
C SER A 183 10.41 6.46 -3.71
N ASP A 184 10.41 5.18 -4.09
CA ASP A 184 11.25 4.58 -5.12
C ASP A 184 10.57 4.48 -6.49
N HIS A 185 9.25 4.69 -6.55
CA HIS A 185 8.47 4.51 -7.77
C HIS A 185 8.49 5.75 -8.69
N PRO A 186 8.51 5.56 -10.02
CA PRO A 186 8.30 6.65 -10.96
C PRO A 186 6.94 7.32 -10.80
N GLU A 187 6.84 8.62 -11.07
CA GLU A 187 5.58 9.38 -10.99
C GLU A 187 4.45 8.73 -11.82
N GLN A 188 4.76 8.17 -12.99
CA GLN A 188 3.77 7.49 -13.84
C GLN A 188 3.10 6.32 -13.11
N PHE A 189 3.86 5.60 -12.27
CA PHE A 189 3.32 4.55 -11.44
C PHE A 189 2.36 5.10 -10.40
N VAL A 190 2.77 6.14 -9.65
CA VAL A 190 1.92 6.79 -8.64
C VAL A 190 0.64 7.32 -9.27
N VAL A 191 0.73 7.96 -10.44
CA VAL A 191 -0.42 8.42 -11.23
C VAL A 191 -1.36 7.26 -11.62
N SER A 192 -0.82 6.13 -12.08
CA SER A 192 -1.62 4.95 -12.41
C SER A 192 -2.41 4.45 -11.19
N GLU A 193 -1.78 4.47 -10.02
CA GLU A 193 -2.39 4.05 -8.77
C GLU A 193 -3.47 5.03 -8.31
N LEU A 194 -3.23 6.35 -8.39
CA LEU A 194 -4.24 7.37 -8.06
C LEU A 194 -5.51 7.22 -8.90
N ILE A 195 -5.36 6.95 -10.21
CA ILE A 195 -6.50 6.65 -11.09
C ILE A 195 -7.21 5.37 -10.62
N ARG A 196 -6.44 4.31 -10.34
CA ARG A 196 -6.98 3.03 -9.86
C ARG A 196 -7.76 3.21 -8.57
N GLU A 197 -7.26 3.99 -7.62
CA GLU A 197 -7.94 4.31 -6.36
C GLU A 197 -9.35 4.86 -6.60
N LYS A 198 -9.50 5.82 -7.52
CA LYS A 198 -10.81 6.40 -7.82
C LYS A 198 -11.75 5.39 -8.45
N ILE A 199 -11.22 4.44 -9.21
CA ILE A 199 -12.03 3.32 -9.72
C ILE A 199 -12.48 2.44 -8.55
N LEU A 200 -11.60 2.08 -7.62
CA LEU A 200 -11.96 1.28 -6.44
C LEU A 200 -13.03 1.94 -5.57
N GLN A 201 -12.97 3.27 -5.42
CA GLN A 201 -13.93 4.06 -4.63
C GLN A 201 -15.30 4.21 -5.31
N THR A 202 -15.35 4.19 -6.65
CA THR A 202 -16.58 4.45 -7.42
C THR A 202 -17.21 3.18 -8.02
N THR A 203 -16.59 2.02 -7.78
CA THR A 203 -17.04 0.72 -8.30
C THR A 203 -17.14 -0.32 -7.18
N SER A 204 -17.95 -1.34 -7.43
CA SER A 204 -18.27 -2.41 -6.50
C SER A 204 -18.20 -3.76 -7.21
N GLU A 205 -18.56 -4.82 -6.50
CA GLU A 205 -18.67 -6.18 -7.05
C GLU A 205 -17.34 -6.66 -7.63
N GLU A 206 -17.30 -7.14 -8.88
CA GLU A 206 -16.09 -7.75 -9.43
C GLU A 206 -15.09 -6.75 -10.03
N ILE A 207 -15.49 -5.49 -10.24
CA ILE A 207 -14.65 -4.48 -10.91
C ILE A 207 -13.35 -4.21 -10.14
N PRO A 208 -13.37 -3.96 -8.82
CA PRO A 208 -12.15 -3.71 -8.04
C PRO A 208 -11.08 -4.79 -8.18
N HIS A 209 -11.51 -6.04 -8.38
CA HIS A 209 -10.61 -7.19 -8.45
C HIS A 209 -10.05 -7.43 -9.85
N SER A 210 -10.63 -6.84 -10.91
CA SER A 210 -10.29 -7.10 -12.32
C SER A 210 -9.76 -5.87 -13.06
N ILE A 211 -9.54 -4.76 -12.34
CA ILE A 211 -9.03 -3.51 -12.88
C ILE A 211 -7.49 -3.48 -12.92
N GLY A 212 -6.91 -2.99 -14.01
CA GLY A 212 -5.52 -2.56 -14.10
C GLY A 212 -5.45 -1.17 -14.72
N VAL A 213 -4.49 -0.34 -14.32
CA VAL A 213 -4.28 0.98 -14.92
C VAL A 213 -2.82 1.08 -15.37
N ASN A 214 -2.60 1.57 -16.59
CA ASN A 214 -1.27 1.85 -17.12
C ASN A 214 -1.24 3.28 -17.67
N VAL A 215 -0.21 4.06 -17.32
CA VAL A 215 0.04 5.35 -17.96
C VAL A 215 0.90 5.09 -19.20
N GLU A 216 0.32 5.26 -20.38
CA GLU A 216 1.02 5.05 -21.66
C GLU A 216 1.95 6.22 -21.99
N ARG A 217 1.59 7.43 -21.53
CA ARG A 217 2.33 8.66 -21.83
C ARG A 217 2.13 9.71 -20.74
N MET A 218 3.21 10.40 -20.40
CA MET A 218 3.20 11.59 -19.53
C MET A 218 4.18 12.60 -20.10
N ILE A 219 3.66 13.72 -20.61
CA ILE A 219 4.45 14.75 -21.30
C ILE A 219 4.26 16.08 -20.59
N GLN A 220 5.37 16.73 -20.25
CA GLN A 220 5.36 18.14 -19.85
C GLN A 220 5.13 19.01 -21.10
N GLU A 221 3.94 19.62 -21.23
CA GLU A 221 3.63 20.49 -22.36
C GLU A 221 4.16 21.91 -22.16
N SER A 222 4.22 22.36 -20.91
CA SER A 222 4.73 23.68 -20.48
C SER A 222 5.10 23.62 -19.00
N GLU A 223 5.75 24.63 -18.43
CA GLU A 223 6.12 24.65 -16.99
C GLU A 223 4.95 24.31 -16.06
N ASP A 224 3.74 24.79 -16.36
CA ASP A 224 2.56 24.60 -15.51
C ASP A 224 1.60 23.49 -15.98
N ARG A 225 1.93 22.71 -17.02
CA ARG A 225 1.00 21.74 -17.61
C ARG A 225 1.63 20.41 -18.00
N VAL A 226 0.98 19.34 -17.57
CA VAL A 226 1.30 17.95 -17.91
C VAL A 226 0.11 17.30 -18.63
N HIS A 227 0.37 16.64 -19.75
CA HIS A 227 -0.57 15.74 -20.42
C HIS A 227 -0.30 14.30 -20.02
N VAL A 228 -1.31 13.64 -19.45
CA VAL A 228 -1.29 12.24 -19.04
C VAL A 228 -2.28 11.44 -19.91
N GLU A 229 -1.78 10.41 -20.59
CA GLU A 229 -2.61 9.42 -21.28
C GLU A 229 -2.55 8.10 -20.52
N ALA A 230 -3.69 7.62 -20.03
CA ALA A 230 -3.77 6.37 -19.28
C ALA A 230 -4.85 5.42 -19.82
N VAL A 231 -4.57 4.13 -19.72
CA VAL A 231 -5.46 3.05 -20.09
C VAL A 231 -5.89 2.27 -18.87
N ILE A 232 -7.20 2.14 -18.72
CA ILE A 232 -7.89 1.30 -17.76
C ILE A 232 -8.22 -0.03 -18.43
N TYR A 233 -7.62 -1.10 -17.95
CA TYR A 233 -7.86 -2.47 -18.40
C TYR A 233 -8.88 -3.20 -17.53
N VAL A 234 -9.82 -3.86 -18.19
CA VAL A 234 -10.81 -4.76 -17.57
C VAL A 234 -10.82 -6.12 -18.28
N GLU A 235 -11.39 -7.16 -17.68
CA GLU A 235 -11.38 -8.51 -18.25
C GLU A 235 -12.54 -8.81 -19.22
N ARG A 236 -13.65 -8.06 -19.14
CA ARG A 236 -14.87 -8.30 -19.93
C ARG A 236 -15.52 -7.01 -20.43
N ASP A 237 -16.26 -7.09 -21.55
CA ASP A 237 -17.02 -5.96 -22.08
C ASP A 237 -18.09 -5.44 -21.13
N SER A 238 -18.72 -6.33 -20.34
CA SER A 238 -19.68 -5.91 -19.30
C SER A 238 -19.03 -4.97 -18.28
N GLN A 239 -17.79 -5.28 -17.88
CA GLN A 239 -17.01 -4.47 -16.95
C GLN A 239 -16.61 -3.13 -17.57
N LYS A 240 -16.24 -3.12 -18.85
CA LYS A 240 -15.96 -1.89 -19.60
C LYS A 240 -17.19 -0.97 -19.59
N GLY A 241 -18.38 -1.52 -19.84
CA GLY A 241 -19.64 -0.79 -19.74
C GLY A 241 -19.86 -0.17 -18.35
N ILE A 242 -19.57 -0.91 -17.29
CA ILE A 242 -19.69 -0.42 -15.89
C ILE A 242 -18.73 0.73 -15.60
N VAL A 243 -17.45 0.60 -15.98
CA VAL A 243 -16.42 1.64 -15.77
C VAL A 243 -16.73 2.92 -16.54
N ILE A 244 -17.21 2.79 -17.80
CA ILE A 244 -17.62 3.95 -18.60
C ILE A 244 -18.88 4.60 -18.00
N GLY A 245 -19.86 3.79 -17.62
CA GLY A 245 -21.16 4.23 -17.13
C GLY A 245 -22.04 4.86 -18.21
N LYS A 246 -23.32 5.06 -17.91
CA LYS A 246 -24.31 5.61 -18.86
C LYS A 246 -23.86 6.99 -19.37
N GLY A 247 -23.63 7.10 -20.68
CA GLY A 247 -23.16 8.33 -21.32
C GLY A 247 -21.76 8.79 -20.87
N GLY A 248 -20.90 7.87 -20.42
CA GLY A 248 -19.55 8.20 -19.97
C GLY A 248 -19.48 8.88 -18.59
N LYS A 249 -20.60 8.97 -17.87
CA LYS A 249 -20.68 9.72 -16.60
C LYS A 249 -19.72 9.21 -15.53
N LYS A 250 -19.55 7.89 -15.41
CA LYS A 250 -18.68 7.31 -14.38
C LYS A 250 -17.21 7.53 -14.71
N LEU A 251 -16.80 7.31 -15.96
CA LEU A 251 -15.43 7.58 -16.39
C LEU A 251 -15.06 9.07 -16.23
N LYS A 252 -15.99 9.97 -16.54
CA LYS A 252 -15.82 11.41 -16.33
C LYS A 252 -15.65 11.75 -14.84
N GLU A 253 -16.40 11.10 -13.96
CA GLU A 253 -16.26 11.26 -12.51
C GLU A 253 -14.89 10.75 -12.01
N ILE A 254 -14.48 9.55 -12.43
CA ILE A 254 -13.17 8.97 -12.12
C ILE A 254 -12.05 9.93 -12.56
N GLY A 255 -12.08 10.40 -13.81
CA GLY A 255 -11.09 11.32 -14.34
C GLY A 255 -11.05 12.65 -13.58
N LYS A 256 -12.21 13.23 -13.25
CA LYS A 256 -12.27 14.46 -12.46
C LYS A 256 -11.62 14.30 -11.08
N ARG A 257 -11.91 13.21 -10.38
CA ARG A 257 -11.36 12.94 -9.03
C ARG A 257 -9.87 12.62 -9.09
N ALA A 258 -9.44 11.80 -10.05
CA ALA A 258 -8.04 11.41 -10.20
C ALA A 258 -7.17 12.61 -10.58
N ARG A 259 -7.64 13.46 -11.51
CA ARG A 259 -6.94 14.67 -11.93
C ARG A 259 -6.60 15.59 -10.76
N LEU A 260 -7.50 15.76 -9.78
CA LEU A 260 -7.22 16.60 -8.61
C LEU A 260 -6.06 16.06 -7.76
N ASP A 261 -6.04 14.75 -7.50
CA ASP A 261 -4.94 14.11 -6.77
C ASP A 261 -3.62 14.19 -7.56
N ILE A 262 -3.67 14.03 -8.89
CA ILE A 262 -2.48 14.11 -9.75
C ILE A 262 -1.95 15.55 -9.84
N GLU A 263 -2.82 16.56 -9.93
CA GLU A 263 -2.41 17.98 -9.91
C GLU A 263 -1.70 18.33 -8.59
N TYR A 264 -2.19 17.79 -7.47
CA TYR A 264 -1.54 17.96 -6.17
C TYR A 264 -0.16 17.27 -6.13
N LEU A 265 -0.07 16.04 -6.64
CA LEU A 265 1.18 15.28 -6.69
C LEU A 265 2.26 15.99 -7.54
N LEU A 266 1.90 16.46 -8.74
CA LEU A 266 2.84 17.01 -9.71
C LEU A 266 3.08 18.52 -9.54
N GLY A 267 2.30 19.20 -8.69
CA GLY A 267 2.34 20.66 -8.55
C GLY A 267 1.97 21.44 -9.83
N SER A 268 1.39 20.76 -10.84
CA SER A 268 1.12 21.29 -12.17
C SER A 268 -0.34 21.05 -12.57
N LYS A 269 -0.87 21.82 -13.53
CA LYS A 269 -2.18 21.51 -14.14
C LYS A 269 -2.07 20.25 -14.99
N VAL A 270 -3.11 19.42 -14.96
CA VAL A 270 -3.10 18.12 -15.63
C VAL A 270 -4.22 18.06 -16.66
N TYR A 271 -3.87 17.72 -17.89
CA TYR A 271 -4.82 17.24 -18.88
C TYR A 271 -4.77 15.71 -18.88
N LEU A 272 -5.87 15.06 -18.46
CA LEU A 272 -5.94 13.60 -18.24
C LEU A 272 -6.87 12.94 -19.26
N ASP A 273 -6.28 12.17 -20.18
CA ASP A 273 -7.01 11.31 -21.11
C ASP A 273 -7.10 9.87 -20.58
N LEU A 274 -8.33 9.38 -20.43
CA LEU A 274 -8.60 8.02 -19.94
C LEU A 274 -9.26 7.17 -21.02
N TRP A 275 -8.66 6.01 -21.31
CA TRP A 275 -9.22 5.00 -22.20
C TRP A 275 -9.60 3.74 -21.44
N VAL A 276 -10.66 3.05 -21.85
CA VAL A 276 -11.05 1.74 -21.28
C VAL A 276 -10.91 0.65 -22.33
N LYS A 277 -9.96 -0.27 -22.12
CA LYS A 277 -9.67 -1.42 -23.01
C LYS A 277 -10.02 -2.74 -22.32
N VAL A 278 -10.54 -3.69 -23.08
CA VAL A 278 -10.78 -5.06 -22.57
C VAL A 278 -9.53 -5.89 -22.85
N GLN A 279 -8.92 -6.40 -21.79
CA GLN A 279 -7.86 -7.40 -21.86
C GLN A 279 -8.35 -8.66 -21.14
N LYS A 280 -8.86 -9.62 -21.93
CA LYS A 280 -9.46 -10.85 -21.40
C LYS A 280 -8.50 -11.60 -20.47
N ASP A 281 -8.97 -11.96 -19.28
CA ASP A 281 -8.28 -12.82 -18.31
C ASP A 281 -6.84 -12.36 -17.99
N TRP A 282 -6.63 -11.05 -17.91
CA TRP A 282 -5.27 -10.50 -17.80
C TRP A 282 -4.58 -10.87 -16.49
N ARG A 283 -5.35 -11.15 -15.42
CA ARG A 283 -4.81 -11.56 -14.10
C ARG A 283 -4.18 -12.95 -14.08
N ASN A 284 -4.36 -13.72 -15.15
CA ASN A 284 -3.68 -15.00 -15.43
C ASN A 284 -2.63 -14.89 -16.56
N LYS A 285 -2.60 -13.70 -17.21
CA LYS A 285 -1.68 -13.16 -18.21
C LYS A 285 -0.26 -12.86 -17.74
N SER A 286 0.62 -13.83 -17.41
CA SER A 286 1.97 -13.54 -16.87
C SER A 286 2.76 -12.44 -17.60
N GLN A 287 2.80 -12.45 -18.93
CA GLN A 287 3.47 -11.39 -19.71
C GLN A 287 2.80 -10.02 -19.53
N PHE A 288 1.47 -9.99 -19.51
CA PHE A 288 0.70 -8.77 -19.33
C PHE A 288 0.80 -8.24 -17.89
N ILE A 289 0.85 -9.12 -16.89
CA ILE A 289 1.11 -8.76 -15.49
C ILE A 289 2.45 -8.03 -15.38
N LYS A 290 3.51 -8.54 -16.01
CA LYS A 290 4.81 -7.85 -16.08
C LYS A 290 4.72 -6.49 -16.80
N GLN A 291 3.99 -6.41 -17.92
CA GLN A 291 3.77 -5.15 -18.64
C GLN A 291 3.05 -4.09 -17.80
N MET A 292 2.20 -4.52 -16.86
CA MET A 292 1.49 -3.65 -15.92
C MET A 292 2.36 -3.21 -14.73
N GLY A 293 3.67 -3.47 -14.76
CA GLY A 293 4.61 -3.10 -13.70
C GLY A 293 4.65 -4.08 -12.53
N TYR A 294 3.89 -5.19 -12.57
CA TYR A 294 3.95 -6.25 -11.56
C TYR A 294 5.11 -7.21 -11.89
N VAL A 295 6.34 -6.73 -11.69
CA VAL A 295 7.57 -7.48 -11.93
C VAL A 295 8.07 -8.03 -10.60
N GLU A 296 8.60 -9.26 -10.62
CA GLU A 296 9.34 -9.80 -9.47
C GLU A 296 10.70 -9.11 -9.45
N ASP A 297 11.11 -8.54 -8.31
CA ASP A 297 12.52 -8.17 -8.11
C ASP A 297 13.32 -9.47 -8.20
N GLU A 298 14.24 -9.56 -9.17
CA GLU A 298 15.15 -10.72 -9.34
C GLU A 298 16.20 -10.77 -8.22
#